data_AF-A0A8H6CSF8-F1
#
_entry.id   AF-A0A8H6CSF8-F1
#
_cell.length_a   1.000
_cell.length_b   1.000
_cell.length_c   1.000
_cell.angle_alpha   90.00
_cell.angle_beta   90.00
_cell.angle_gamma   90.00
#
_symmetry.space_group_name_H-M   'P 1'
#
loop_
_entity.id
_entity.type
_entity.pdbx_description
1 polymer ?
#
loop_
_entity_poly.entity_id
_entity_poly.type
_entity_poly.pdbx_seq_one_letter_code
_entity_poly.pdbx_strand_id
1 'polypeptide(L)'
;MSPLWRCESLLRILAFLEPSCIEEAIFEEWVLPLPAQDLLGESSEYKSARTTLLQASLIEHNEEDNTITVNSLVQTAVKAQLSAEDTANIFWNTVCNLAIQWPSAREAPSKKTIQSTPPKTHSVCEWPKREMLYHHVLQLKETWENRFKDESTTYDIQWAGLLADAAWWRFERGYACKFDDLYGAAVKICDRSDDPDKEPLMVDMCLGIAAIAAETNAHPSSRKLKSQALDLQLKYLDGTKIEDSRLSRCYVELAIALIQDREYDNAIPMLWRGVDIKTHLGLFSALAYANLGLVHIFQGKYDAAEDILSFALSMQEKSFGKMDSVSFRTGRVLYAYGNLRAAQGRFVESLTYHQWALKQFRSTIGDSHHRTADICHKVAEDLIRFECYKDAMSMIDQALETWGLDPGVYQPEIARTTYLKGQLLKVLKEDEEADRLIEKATAILTATASYHGTSGSQADALPSSKDFDSLVTFWSR
;
A
#
# COMPACT_ATOMS: atom_id res chain seq x y z
N MET A 1 -30.27 -37.53 10.67
CA MET A 1 -28.92 -38.11 10.88
C MET A 1 -28.03 -37.00 11.39
N SER A 2 -27.19 -37.29 12.39
CA SER A 2 -26.62 -36.33 13.35
C SER A 2 -26.01 -35.06 12.75
N PRO A 3 -26.44 -33.84 13.18
CA PRO A 3 -25.79 -32.56 12.86
C PRO A 3 -24.43 -32.33 13.54
N LEU A 4 -23.98 -33.22 14.44
CA LEU A 4 -22.80 -32.96 15.29
C LEU A 4 -21.49 -32.80 14.51
N TRP A 5 -21.27 -33.59 13.46
CA TRP A 5 -20.01 -33.52 12.71
C TRP A 5 -19.83 -32.17 12.00
N ARG A 6 -20.93 -31.51 11.60
CA ARG A 6 -20.92 -30.14 11.03
C ARG A 6 -20.53 -29.10 12.06
N CYS A 7 -21.07 -29.22 13.28
CA CYS A 7 -20.74 -28.34 14.39
C CYS A 7 -19.25 -28.49 14.75
N GLU A 8 -18.76 -29.72 14.77
CA GLU A 8 -17.35 -30.02 15.00
C GLU A 8 -16.46 -29.44 13.90
N SER A 9 -16.83 -29.59 12.63
CA SER A 9 -16.06 -29.06 11.50
C SER A 9 -16.00 -27.53 11.50
N LEU A 10 -17.13 -26.87 11.79
CA LEU A 10 -17.18 -25.41 11.94
C LEU A 10 -16.29 -24.96 13.11
N LEU A 11 -16.39 -25.61 14.27
CA LEU A 11 -15.58 -25.28 15.44
C LEU A 11 -14.08 -25.49 15.19
N ARG A 12 -13.73 -26.51 14.40
CA ARG A 12 -12.35 -26.78 13.95
C ARG A 12 -11.80 -25.67 13.06
N ILE A 13 -12.57 -25.10 12.12
CA ILE A 13 -12.14 -23.91 11.35
C ILE A 13 -12.01 -22.70 12.26
N LEU A 14 -13.04 -22.42 13.06
CA LEU A 14 -13.09 -21.28 13.96
C LEU A 14 -11.88 -21.25 14.90
N ALA A 15 -11.32 -22.41 15.25
CA ALA A 15 -10.12 -22.49 16.06
C ALA A 15 -8.90 -21.80 15.44
N PHE A 16 -8.79 -21.73 14.11
CA PHE A 16 -7.64 -21.14 13.41
C PHE A 16 -7.83 -19.66 13.03
N LEU A 17 -9.04 -19.12 13.21
CA LEU A 17 -9.36 -17.72 12.94
C LEU A 17 -9.16 -16.86 14.20
N GLU A 18 -9.13 -15.54 14.01
CA GLU A 18 -9.00 -14.57 15.10
C GLU A 18 -10.24 -14.64 16.01
N PRO A 19 -10.11 -15.01 17.30
CA PRO A 19 -11.25 -15.30 18.17
C PRO A 19 -12.23 -14.16 18.40
N SER A 20 -11.78 -12.90 18.35
CA SER A 20 -12.59 -11.75 18.77
C SER A 20 -13.48 -11.14 17.69
N CYS A 21 -13.26 -11.49 16.42
CA CYS A 21 -13.96 -10.87 15.30
C CYS A 21 -13.91 -11.81 14.10
N ILE A 22 -14.83 -12.78 14.04
CA ILE A 22 -14.95 -13.68 12.89
C ILE A 22 -16.20 -13.29 12.12
N GLU A 23 -16.05 -12.66 10.97
CA GLU A 23 -17.19 -12.18 10.20
C GLU A 23 -17.89 -13.34 9.48
N GLU A 24 -19.22 -13.39 9.58
CA GLU A 24 -19.97 -14.52 9.03
C GLU A 24 -19.88 -14.64 7.50
N ALA A 25 -19.62 -13.53 6.81
CA ALA A 25 -19.46 -13.48 5.36
C ALA A 25 -18.37 -14.45 4.86
N ILE A 26 -17.37 -14.77 5.69
CA ILE A 26 -16.31 -15.73 5.37
C ILE A 26 -16.90 -17.13 5.09
N PHE A 27 -17.93 -17.52 5.84
CA PHE A 27 -18.56 -18.83 5.70
C PHE A 27 -19.63 -18.86 4.61
N GLU A 28 -20.24 -17.72 4.29
CA GLU A 28 -21.19 -17.62 3.17
C GLU A 28 -20.49 -17.73 1.81
N GLU A 29 -19.25 -17.25 1.70
CA GLU A 29 -18.42 -17.31 0.51
C GLU A 29 -17.39 -18.47 0.54
N TRP A 30 -17.59 -19.48 1.39
CA TRP A 30 -16.66 -20.60 1.53
C TRP A 30 -16.72 -21.52 0.29
N VAL A 31 -15.58 -21.78 -0.35
CA VAL A 31 -15.53 -22.47 -1.66
C VAL A 31 -14.99 -23.89 -1.55
N LEU A 32 -13.95 -24.12 -0.75
CA LEU A 32 -13.27 -25.42 -0.72
C LEU A 32 -13.94 -26.37 0.27
N PRO A 33 -14.12 -27.66 -0.10
CA PRO A 33 -14.71 -28.64 0.80
C PRO A 33 -13.83 -28.80 2.03
N LEU A 34 -14.48 -28.95 3.19
CA LEU A 34 -13.82 -29.22 4.46
C LEU A 34 -13.03 -30.54 4.40
N PRO A 35 -11.89 -30.66 5.12
CA PRO A 35 -11.25 -31.95 5.30
C PRO A 35 -12.12 -32.84 6.20
N ALA A 36 -12.29 -34.10 5.77
CA ALA A 36 -13.34 -35.04 6.15
C ALA A 36 -14.67 -34.75 5.42
N GLN A 37 -15.27 -35.79 4.84
CA GLN A 37 -16.48 -35.73 4.03
C GLN A 37 -17.53 -34.81 4.64
N ASP A 38 -18.15 -34.05 3.73
CA ASP A 38 -19.42 -33.35 3.84
C ASP A 38 -19.34 -31.81 4.00
N LEU A 39 -20.12 -31.20 3.11
CA LEU A 39 -20.26 -29.78 2.81
C LEU A 39 -20.65 -28.94 4.04
N LEU A 40 -19.91 -27.86 4.29
CA LEU A 40 -20.52 -26.56 4.60
C LEU A 40 -20.69 -25.84 3.26
N GLY A 41 -21.56 -26.36 2.39
CA GLY A 41 -21.66 -25.87 1.01
C GLY A 41 -22.95 -25.09 0.76
N GLU A 42 -23.97 -25.28 1.60
CA GLU A 42 -25.16 -24.45 1.58
C GLU A 42 -25.20 -23.52 2.81
N SER A 43 -25.57 -22.25 2.60
CA SER A 43 -25.79 -21.25 3.67
C SER A 43 -26.73 -21.77 4.78
N SER A 44 -27.65 -22.68 4.43
CA SER A 44 -28.55 -23.37 5.35
C SER A 44 -27.82 -24.29 6.35
N GLU A 45 -26.79 -25.01 5.90
CA GLU A 45 -26.02 -25.97 6.69
C GLU A 45 -25.12 -25.26 7.71
N TYR A 46 -24.47 -24.17 7.28
CA TYR A 46 -23.72 -23.27 8.16
C TYR A 46 -24.63 -22.69 9.26
N LYS A 47 -25.79 -22.13 8.88
CA LYS A 47 -26.75 -21.55 9.83
C LYS A 47 -27.23 -22.58 10.86
N SER A 48 -27.44 -23.84 10.45
CA SER A 48 -27.79 -24.93 11.36
C SER A 48 -26.65 -25.24 12.35
N ALA A 49 -25.41 -25.39 11.86
CA ALA A 49 -24.26 -25.68 12.72
C ALA A 49 -23.99 -24.54 13.72
N ARG A 50 -24.04 -23.30 13.24
CA ARG A 50 -23.91 -22.08 14.06
C ARG A 50 -24.95 -22.05 15.18
N THR A 51 -26.22 -22.30 14.86
CA THR A 51 -27.31 -22.30 15.86
C THR A 51 -27.06 -23.32 16.96
N THR A 52 -26.57 -24.52 16.63
CA THR A 52 -26.23 -25.54 17.62
C THR A 52 -25.04 -25.14 18.48
N LEU A 53 -23.99 -24.54 17.92
CA LEU A 53 -22.83 -24.06 18.67
C LEU A 53 -23.20 -22.90 19.63
N LEU A 54 -24.10 -22.00 19.21
CA LEU A 54 -24.65 -20.94 20.06
C LEU A 54 -25.44 -21.52 21.25
N GLN A 55 -26.29 -22.52 21.00
CA GLN A 55 -27.03 -23.22 22.05
C GLN A 55 -26.11 -23.95 23.03
N ALA A 56 -24.95 -24.40 22.57
CA ALA A 56 -23.92 -25.02 23.40
C ALA A 56 -23.00 -24.00 24.12
N SER A 57 -23.20 -22.70 23.91
CA SER A 57 -22.35 -21.61 24.43
C SER A 57 -20.86 -21.78 24.10
N LEU A 58 -20.56 -22.41 22.96
CA LEU A 58 -19.19 -22.56 22.46
C LEU A 58 -18.74 -21.36 21.63
N ILE A 59 -19.71 -20.60 21.11
CA ILE A 59 -19.51 -19.37 20.35
C ILE A 59 -20.53 -18.33 20.83
N GLU A 60 -20.23 -17.05 20.65
CA GLU A 60 -21.19 -15.95 20.82
C GLU A 60 -21.40 -15.26 19.46
N HIS A 61 -22.55 -14.63 19.27
CA HIS A 61 -22.90 -13.95 18.02
C HIS A 61 -23.28 -12.51 18.33
N ASN A 62 -22.59 -11.58 17.68
CA ASN A 62 -22.92 -10.16 17.70
C ASN A 62 -23.78 -9.84 16.47
N GLU A 63 -25.06 -9.53 16.70
CA GLU A 63 -26.01 -9.21 15.64
C GLU A 63 -25.76 -7.85 14.98
N GLU A 64 -25.11 -6.90 15.67
CA GLU A 64 -24.87 -5.54 15.15
C GLU A 64 -23.82 -5.57 14.03
N ASP A 65 -22.73 -6.31 14.25
CA ASP A 65 -21.60 -6.41 13.33
C ASP A 65 -21.62 -7.69 12.47
N ASN A 66 -22.58 -8.58 12.71
CA ASN A 66 -22.68 -9.90 12.09
C ASN A 66 -21.37 -10.71 12.23
N THR A 67 -20.86 -10.76 13.46
CA THR A 67 -19.60 -11.42 13.81
C THR A 67 -19.80 -12.50 14.87
N ILE A 68 -19.01 -13.56 14.77
CA ILE A 68 -18.91 -14.63 15.76
C ILE A 68 -17.67 -14.40 16.62
N THR A 69 -17.82 -14.57 17.93
CA THR A 69 -16.69 -14.66 18.85
C THR A 69 -16.56 -16.09 19.38
N VAL A 70 -15.33 -16.54 19.56
CA VAL A 70 -15.03 -17.86 20.12
C VAL A 70 -14.04 -17.68 21.26
N ASN A 71 -14.33 -18.32 22.39
CA ASN A 71 -13.42 -18.27 23.53
C ASN A 71 -12.08 -18.91 23.15
N SER A 72 -10.96 -18.21 23.41
CA SER A 72 -9.61 -18.70 23.07
C SER A 72 -9.25 -20.03 23.75
N LEU A 73 -9.84 -20.34 24.92
CA LEU A 73 -9.69 -21.65 25.57
C LEU A 73 -10.39 -22.76 24.77
N VAL A 74 -11.54 -22.47 24.17
CA VAL A 74 -12.24 -23.43 23.30
C VAL A 74 -11.40 -23.68 22.05
N GLN A 75 -10.89 -22.64 21.41
CA GLN A 75 -9.99 -22.80 20.25
C GLN A 75 -8.75 -23.63 20.61
N THR A 76 -8.14 -23.37 21.78
CA THR A 76 -6.97 -24.11 22.26
C THR A 76 -7.30 -25.57 22.53
N ALA A 77 -8.42 -25.85 23.19
CA ALA A 77 -8.87 -27.21 23.47
C ALA A 77 -9.14 -28.00 22.18
N VAL A 78 -9.76 -27.36 21.18
CA VAL A 78 -10.00 -27.96 19.86
C VAL A 78 -8.69 -28.27 19.16
N LYS A 79 -7.75 -27.30 19.10
CA LYS A 79 -6.41 -27.50 18.51
C LYS A 79 -5.62 -28.63 19.18
N ALA A 80 -5.80 -28.85 20.48
CA ALA A 80 -5.11 -29.89 21.23
C ALA A 80 -5.66 -31.30 20.95
N GLN A 81 -6.90 -31.42 20.48
CA GLN A 81 -7.54 -32.70 20.15
C GLN A 81 -7.30 -33.15 18.71
N LEU A 82 -6.84 -32.25 17.84
CA LEU A 82 -6.59 -32.54 16.44
C LEU A 82 -5.32 -33.36 16.23
N SER A 83 -5.37 -34.32 15.31
CA SER A 83 -4.16 -34.98 14.81
C SER A 83 -3.29 -33.99 14.02
N ALA A 84 -2.02 -34.35 13.79
CA ALA A 84 -1.13 -33.52 12.97
C ALA A 84 -1.66 -33.39 11.52
N GLU A 85 -2.19 -34.48 10.97
CA GLU A 85 -2.79 -34.51 9.61
C GLU A 85 -4.05 -33.63 9.55
N ASP A 86 -4.98 -33.78 10.51
CA ASP A 86 -6.18 -32.95 10.55
C ASP A 86 -5.84 -31.47 10.71
N THR A 87 -4.87 -31.15 11.58
CA THR A 87 -4.39 -29.78 11.76
C THR A 87 -3.91 -29.20 10.43
N ALA A 88 -3.01 -29.91 9.72
CA ALA A 88 -2.46 -29.45 8.45
C ALA A 88 -3.58 -29.24 7.43
N ASN A 89 -4.50 -30.20 7.32
CA ASN A 89 -5.60 -30.13 6.37
C ASN A 89 -6.53 -28.92 6.65
N ILE A 90 -6.93 -28.71 7.92
CA ILE A 90 -7.81 -27.60 8.30
C ILE A 90 -7.10 -26.26 8.10
N PHE A 91 -5.83 -26.17 8.50
CA PHE A 91 -5.02 -24.97 8.35
C PHE A 91 -4.91 -24.55 6.88
N TRP A 92 -4.45 -25.46 6.01
CA TRP A 92 -4.25 -25.15 4.60
C TRP A 92 -5.56 -24.89 3.85
N ASN A 93 -6.64 -25.60 4.22
CA ASN A 93 -7.98 -25.30 3.69
C ASN A 93 -8.45 -23.89 4.07
N THR A 94 -8.21 -23.47 5.31
CA THR A 94 -8.51 -22.10 5.77
C THR A 94 -7.70 -21.07 5.01
N VAL A 95 -6.38 -21.29 4.86
CA VAL A 95 -5.49 -20.41 4.06
C VAL A 95 -6.01 -20.26 2.63
N CYS A 96 -6.38 -21.36 1.98
CA CYS A 96 -6.83 -21.32 0.59
C CYS A 96 -8.19 -20.60 0.44
N ASN A 97 -9.13 -20.78 1.37
CA ASN A 97 -10.40 -20.05 1.33
C ASN A 97 -10.19 -18.55 1.55
N LEU A 98 -9.39 -18.16 2.54
CA LEU A 98 -9.07 -16.74 2.74
C LEU A 98 -8.34 -16.15 1.53
N ALA A 99 -7.43 -16.90 0.89
CA ALA A 99 -6.76 -16.45 -0.32
C ALA A 99 -7.71 -16.26 -1.52
N ILE A 100 -8.74 -17.10 -1.65
CA ILE A 100 -9.80 -16.96 -2.68
C ILE A 100 -10.67 -15.74 -2.41
N GLN A 101 -11.03 -15.51 -1.14
CA GLN A 101 -11.91 -14.40 -0.75
C GLN A 101 -11.18 -13.06 -0.69
N TRP A 102 -9.85 -13.06 -0.50
CA TRP A 102 -9.05 -11.84 -0.42
C TRP A 102 -9.14 -11.06 -1.74
N PRO A 103 -9.60 -9.79 -1.73
CA PRO A 103 -9.64 -8.95 -2.92
C PRO A 103 -8.21 -8.56 -3.36
N SER A 104 -7.51 -9.48 -4.03
CA SER A 104 -6.10 -9.35 -4.34
C SER A 104 -5.84 -8.14 -5.23
N ALA A 105 -4.81 -7.39 -4.87
CA ALA A 105 -4.27 -6.30 -5.66
C ALA A 105 -3.24 -6.81 -6.69
N ARG A 106 -2.85 -8.09 -6.62
CA ARG A 106 -1.90 -8.70 -7.56
C ARG A 106 -2.59 -9.22 -8.81
N GLU A 107 -1.83 -9.30 -9.88
CA GLU A 107 -2.27 -9.89 -11.13
C GLU A 107 -2.11 -11.41 -11.07
N ALA A 108 -3.05 -12.13 -11.68
CA ALA A 108 -2.89 -13.57 -11.88
C ALA A 108 -1.59 -13.86 -12.67
N PRO A 109 -0.94 -15.02 -12.45
CA PRO A 109 0.24 -15.41 -13.22
C PRO A 109 -0.04 -15.37 -14.73
N SER A 110 0.78 -14.62 -15.48
CA SER A 110 0.48 -14.21 -16.85
C SER A 110 0.47 -15.33 -17.89
N LYS A 111 0.94 -16.54 -17.53
CA LYS A 111 0.85 -17.73 -18.40
C LYS A 111 -0.55 -18.37 -18.46
N LYS A 112 -1.49 -17.98 -17.59
CA LYS A 112 -2.83 -18.63 -17.49
C LYS A 112 -3.99 -17.82 -18.11
N THR A 113 -3.88 -16.49 -18.21
CA THR A 113 -5.01 -15.68 -18.72
C THR A 113 -4.55 -14.32 -19.26
N ILE A 114 -4.85 -14.04 -20.53
CA ILE A 114 -4.65 -12.71 -21.17
C ILE A 114 -5.74 -11.72 -20.71
N GLN A 115 -6.88 -12.23 -20.23
CA GLN A 115 -7.96 -11.45 -19.61
C GLN A 115 -7.96 -11.67 -18.10
N SER A 116 -7.07 -10.97 -17.40
CA SER A 116 -7.26 -10.71 -15.98
C SER A 116 -8.09 -9.44 -15.85
N THR A 117 -9.19 -9.50 -15.09
CA THR A 117 -9.83 -8.30 -14.54
C THR A 117 -8.72 -7.40 -13.98
N PRO A 118 -8.66 -6.10 -14.33
CA PRO A 118 -7.56 -5.26 -13.90
C PRO A 118 -7.42 -5.30 -12.37
N PRO A 119 -6.19 -5.43 -11.85
CA PRO A 119 -5.96 -5.51 -10.42
C PRO A 119 -6.56 -4.27 -9.75
N LYS A 120 -7.43 -4.50 -8.76
CA LYS A 120 -8.10 -3.46 -7.95
C LYS A 120 -7.14 -2.85 -6.91
N THR A 121 -5.94 -2.51 -7.36
CA THR A 121 -4.91 -1.79 -6.60
C THR A 121 -5.45 -0.43 -6.16
N HIS A 122 -5.29 -0.11 -4.88
CA HIS A 122 -5.76 1.15 -4.27
C HIS A 122 -7.28 1.39 -4.35
N SER A 123 -8.07 0.33 -4.57
CA SER A 123 -9.53 0.42 -4.58
C SER A 123 -10.05 0.51 -3.15
N VAL A 124 -10.46 1.71 -2.74
CA VAL A 124 -10.88 1.99 -1.35
C VAL A 124 -12.12 1.19 -0.96
N CYS A 125 -13.00 0.87 -1.92
CA CYS A 125 -14.19 0.05 -1.67
C CYS A 125 -13.89 -1.39 -1.24
N GLU A 126 -12.68 -1.90 -1.52
CA GLU A 126 -12.26 -3.25 -1.14
C GLU A 126 -11.61 -3.28 0.26
N TRP A 127 -11.31 -2.11 0.83
CA TRP A 127 -10.60 -2.01 2.11
C TRP A 127 -11.35 -2.66 3.29
N PRO A 128 -12.68 -2.49 3.46
CA PRO A 128 -13.40 -3.15 4.55
C PRO A 128 -13.24 -4.67 4.52
N LYS A 129 -13.37 -5.28 3.34
CA LYS A 129 -13.20 -6.74 3.19
C LYS A 129 -11.77 -7.18 3.46
N ARG A 130 -10.76 -6.41 3.05
CA ARG A 130 -9.35 -6.72 3.38
C ARG A 130 -9.06 -6.55 4.87
N GLU A 131 -9.67 -5.57 5.53
CA GLU A 131 -9.53 -5.32 6.97
C GLU A 131 -10.07 -6.50 7.80
N MET A 132 -11.28 -6.97 7.47
CA MET A 132 -11.88 -8.18 8.06
C MET A 132 -10.92 -9.38 7.96
N LEU A 133 -10.44 -9.68 6.75
CA LEU A 133 -9.58 -10.84 6.51
C LEU A 133 -8.17 -10.71 7.10
N TYR A 134 -7.65 -9.48 7.28
CA TYR A 134 -6.26 -9.25 7.67
C TYR A 134 -5.93 -9.84 9.05
N HIS A 135 -6.83 -9.70 10.02
CA HIS A 135 -6.61 -10.20 11.37
C HIS A 135 -6.48 -11.73 11.39
N HIS A 136 -7.26 -12.43 10.55
CA HIS A 136 -7.14 -13.87 10.37
C HIS A 136 -5.81 -14.28 9.72
N VAL A 137 -5.29 -13.49 8.77
CA VAL A 137 -3.96 -13.75 8.18
C VAL A 137 -2.87 -13.67 9.25
N LEU A 138 -2.96 -12.74 10.21
CA LEU A 138 -2.00 -12.65 11.31
C LEU A 138 -2.07 -13.86 12.24
N GLN A 139 -3.27 -14.28 12.64
CA GLN A 139 -3.46 -15.46 13.49
C GLN A 139 -2.96 -16.75 12.80
N LEU A 140 -3.17 -16.87 11.49
CA LEU A 140 -2.64 -17.98 10.68
C LEU A 140 -1.13 -17.92 10.54
N LYS A 141 -0.54 -16.71 10.42
CA LYS A 141 0.91 -16.54 10.38
C LYS A 141 1.57 -17.04 11.66
N GLU A 142 1.04 -16.70 12.82
CA GLU A 142 1.58 -17.21 14.10
C GLU A 142 1.50 -18.75 14.16
N THR A 143 0.39 -19.32 13.69
CA THR A 143 0.23 -20.79 13.63
C THR A 143 1.24 -21.41 12.66
N TRP A 144 1.46 -20.80 11.51
CA TRP A 144 2.44 -21.23 10.51
C TRP A 144 3.88 -21.17 11.06
N GLU A 145 4.26 -20.07 11.71
CA GLU A 145 5.60 -19.91 12.30
C GLU A 145 5.91 -20.98 13.36
N ASN A 146 4.89 -21.40 14.10
CA ASN A 146 5.04 -22.39 15.17
C ASN A 146 5.02 -23.84 14.67
N ARG A 147 4.30 -24.14 13.58
CA ARG A 147 4.06 -25.53 13.16
C ARG A 147 4.58 -25.88 11.76
N PHE A 148 4.48 -24.97 10.80
CA PHE A 148 4.64 -25.29 9.36
C PHE A 148 5.81 -24.56 8.70
N LYS A 149 6.50 -23.66 9.40
CA LYS A 149 7.57 -22.82 8.82
C LYS A 149 8.71 -23.61 8.18
N ASP A 150 8.99 -24.82 8.63
CA ASP A 150 10.11 -25.64 8.16
C ASP A 150 9.65 -26.72 7.16
N GLU A 151 8.33 -26.83 6.94
CA GLU A 151 7.72 -27.79 6.02
C GLU A 151 7.49 -27.14 4.66
N SER A 152 7.77 -27.87 3.57
CA SER A 152 7.39 -27.44 2.22
C SER A 152 6.09 -28.12 1.82
N THR A 153 5.14 -27.33 1.34
CA THR A 153 3.80 -27.80 0.99
C THR A 153 3.40 -27.36 -0.42
N THR A 154 2.41 -28.02 -0.99
CA THR A 154 1.82 -27.61 -2.28
C THR A 154 1.03 -26.29 -2.18
N TYR A 155 0.83 -25.75 -0.98
CA TYR A 155 0.08 -24.51 -0.71
C TYR A 155 1.00 -23.30 -0.47
N ASP A 156 2.32 -23.50 -0.54
CA ASP A 156 3.34 -22.52 -0.22
C ASP A 156 3.16 -21.21 -1.01
N ILE A 157 2.86 -21.27 -2.31
CA ILE A 157 2.68 -20.07 -3.14
C ILE A 157 1.40 -19.31 -2.82
N GLN A 158 0.30 -20.02 -2.55
CA GLN A 158 -0.97 -19.40 -2.16
C GLN A 158 -0.80 -18.64 -0.84
N TRP A 159 -0.10 -19.26 0.12
CA TRP A 159 0.20 -18.64 1.39
C TRP A 159 1.15 -17.44 1.28
N ALA A 160 2.25 -17.58 0.54
CA ALA A 160 3.16 -16.48 0.26
C ALA A 160 2.45 -15.32 -0.45
N GLY A 161 1.53 -15.62 -1.37
CA GLY A 161 0.69 -14.63 -2.04
C GLY A 161 -0.23 -13.88 -1.09
N LEU A 162 -0.89 -14.59 -0.17
CA LEU A 162 -1.77 -13.99 0.85
C LEU A 162 -0.98 -13.10 1.82
N LEU A 163 0.21 -13.54 2.26
CA LEU A 163 1.12 -12.74 3.07
C LEU A 163 1.57 -11.46 2.35
N ALA A 164 1.94 -11.56 1.07
CA ALA A 164 2.33 -10.40 0.27
C ALA A 164 1.17 -9.40 0.08
N ASP A 165 -0.04 -9.90 -0.16
CA ASP A 165 -1.24 -9.06 -0.29
C ASP A 165 -1.60 -8.36 1.03
N ALA A 166 -1.52 -9.06 2.16
CA ALA A 166 -1.74 -8.49 3.50
C ALA A 166 -0.71 -7.40 3.82
N ALA A 167 0.56 -7.63 3.46
CA ALA A 167 1.62 -6.64 3.62
C ALA A 167 1.36 -5.38 2.76
N TRP A 168 0.95 -5.57 1.51
CA TRP A 168 0.62 -4.46 0.61
C TRP A 168 -0.60 -3.66 1.12
N TRP A 169 -1.65 -4.33 1.59
CA TRP A 169 -2.82 -3.67 2.14
C TRP A 169 -2.47 -2.77 3.34
N ARG A 170 -1.60 -3.22 4.25
CA ARG A 170 -1.10 -2.39 5.35
C ARG A 170 -0.44 -1.10 4.86
N PHE A 171 0.34 -1.21 3.80
CA PHE A 171 0.96 -0.04 3.17
C PHE A 171 -0.08 0.90 2.55
N GLU A 172 -1.11 0.36 1.89
CA GLU A 172 -2.23 1.17 1.38
C GLU A 172 -3.00 1.92 2.48
N ARG A 173 -3.01 1.39 3.72
CA ARG A 173 -3.57 2.05 4.90
C ARG A 173 -2.64 3.08 5.54
N GLY A 174 -1.45 3.29 4.99
CA GLY A 174 -0.49 4.31 5.42
C GLY A 174 0.63 3.80 6.34
N TYR A 175 0.63 2.52 6.72
CA TYR A 175 1.66 1.93 7.58
C TYR A 175 2.87 1.51 6.75
N ALA A 176 4.04 2.14 6.96
CA ALA A 176 5.20 1.96 6.08
C ALA A 176 6.29 0.99 6.60
N CYS A 177 6.32 0.68 7.91
CA CYS A 177 7.31 -0.24 8.48
C CYS A 177 6.74 -1.24 9.50
N LYS A 178 5.49 -1.06 9.93
CA LYS A 178 4.80 -1.94 10.89
C LYS A 178 4.09 -3.07 10.14
N PHE A 179 4.83 -3.84 9.37
CA PHE A 179 4.36 -5.12 8.81
C PHE A 179 4.90 -6.24 9.70
N ASP A 180 4.08 -7.25 10.00
CA ASP A 180 4.45 -8.41 10.85
C ASP A 180 5.45 -9.37 10.16
N ASP A 181 6.55 -8.85 9.59
CA ASP A 181 7.52 -9.53 8.70
C ASP A 181 6.86 -10.34 7.56
N LEU A 182 5.68 -9.91 7.11
CA LEU A 182 4.86 -10.62 6.12
C LEU A 182 5.61 -10.84 4.80
N TYR A 183 6.26 -9.79 4.28
CA TYR A 183 7.08 -9.90 3.07
C TYR A 183 8.29 -10.81 3.28
N GLY A 184 8.96 -10.74 4.43
CA GLY A 184 10.13 -11.59 4.72
C GLY A 184 9.76 -13.07 4.78
N ALA A 185 8.62 -13.40 5.39
CA ALA A 185 8.06 -14.76 5.38
C ALA A 185 7.70 -15.22 3.96
N ALA A 186 7.01 -14.39 3.18
CA ALA A 186 6.61 -14.71 1.81
C ALA A 186 7.82 -14.94 0.88
N VAL A 187 8.87 -14.14 0.99
CA VAL A 187 10.12 -14.31 0.22
C VAL A 187 10.80 -15.64 0.58
N LYS A 188 10.93 -15.97 1.88
CA LYS A 188 11.52 -17.25 2.33
C LYS A 188 10.76 -18.46 1.77
N ILE A 189 9.43 -18.37 1.70
CA ILE A 189 8.60 -19.43 1.12
C ILE A 189 8.84 -19.55 -0.38
N CYS A 190 8.92 -18.44 -1.11
CA CYS A 190 9.18 -18.46 -2.55
C CYS A 190 10.60 -18.97 -2.88
N ASP A 191 11.60 -18.65 -2.07
CA ASP A 191 12.99 -19.07 -2.27
C ASP A 191 13.16 -20.60 -2.23
N ARG A 192 12.37 -21.28 -1.39
CA ARG A 192 12.39 -22.75 -1.25
C ARG A 192 11.37 -23.49 -2.14
N SER A 193 10.46 -22.76 -2.78
CA SER A 193 9.40 -23.37 -3.60
C SER A 193 9.90 -23.69 -5.00
N ASP A 194 9.46 -24.80 -5.58
CA ASP A 194 9.70 -25.17 -6.98
C ASP A 194 8.50 -24.84 -7.91
N ASP A 195 7.49 -24.15 -7.38
CA ASP A 195 6.28 -23.81 -8.13
C ASP A 195 6.57 -22.76 -9.22
N PRO A 196 6.07 -22.95 -10.46
CA PRO A 196 6.29 -22.02 -11.57
C PRO A 196 5.66 -20.63 -11.37
N ASP A 197 4.67 -20.50 -10.49
CA ASP A 197 4.02 -19.22 -10.18
C ASP A 197 4.82 -18.42 -9.13
N LYS A 198 5.96 -18.94 -8.63
CA LYS A 198 6.85 -18.22 -7.70
C LYS A 198 7.50 -16.99 -8.32
N GLU A 199 7.84 -17.03 -9.61
CA GLU A 199 8.60 -15.93 -10.25
C GLU A 199 7.74 -14.66 -10.40
N PRO A 200 6.49 -14.71 -10.92
CA PRO A 200 5.61 -13.56 -10.92
C PRO A 200 5.32 -13.01 -9.51
N LEU A 201 5.16 -13.90 -8.52
CA LEU A 201 4.96 -13.50 -7.13
C LEU A 201 6.20 -12.78 -6.56
N MET A 202 7.41 -13.28 -6.85
CA MET A 202 8.66 -12.63 -6.44
C MET A 202 8.80 -11.23 -7.05
N VAL A 203 8.41 -11.05 -8.32
CA VAL A 203 8.37 -9.73 -8.96
C VAL A 203 7.40 -8.80 -8.22
N ASP A 204 6.18 -9.25 -7.92
CA ASP A 204 5.19 -8.44 -7.20
C ASP A 204 5.68 -8.01 -5.80
N MET A 205 6.33 -8.93 -5.07
CA MET A 205 6.94 -8.63 -3.78
C MET A 205 8.10 -7.63 -3.90
N CYS A 206 9.00 -7.81 -4.88
CA CYS A 206 10.08 -6.85 -5.13
C CYS A 206 9.54 -5.46 -5.42
N LEU A 207 8.50 -5.34 -6.25
CA LEU A 207 7.86 -4.05 -6.56
C LEU A 207 7.18 -3.45 -5.33
N GLY A 208 6.51 -4.25 -4.51
CA GLY A 208 5.87 -3.80 -3.26
C GLY A 208 6.88 -3.25 -2.25
N ILE A 209 7.93 -4.02 -1.95
CA ILE A 209 9.01 -3.62 -1.04
C ILE A 209 9.74 -2.40 -1.58
N ALA A 210 10.00 -2.35 -2.89
CA ALA A 210 10.67 -1.21 -3.50
C ALA A 210 9.82 0.07 -3.48
N ALA A 211 8.51 -0.03 -3.64
CA ALA A 211 7.60 1.11 -3.53
C ALA A 211 7.62 1.67 -2.09
N ILE A 212 7.54 0.79 -1.08
CA ILE A 212 7.70 1.18 0.33
C ILE A 212 9.06 1.87 0.55
N ALA A 213 10.14 1.28 0.05
CA ALA A 213 11.47 1.87 0.15
C ALA A 213 11.58 3.25 -0.54
N ALA A 214 10.88 3.46 -1.66
CA ALA A 214 10.86 4.76 -2.36
C ALA A 214 10.14 5.83 -1.55
N GLU A 215 8.98 5.47 -0.99
CA GLU A 215 8.10 6.36 -0.21
C GLU A 215 8.67 6.67 1.19
N THR A 216 9.68 5.92 1.62
CA THR A 216 10.38 6.09 2.90
C THR A 216 11.82 6.60 2.72
N ASN A 217 12.12 7.15 1.53
CA ASN A 217 13.41 7.75 1.19
C ASN A 217 14.62 6.80 1.18
N ALA A 218 14.40 5.47 1.22
CA ALA A 218 15.43 4.44 1.06
C ALA A 218 15.73 4.16 -0.44
N HIS A 219 16.12 5.20 -1.18
CA HIS A 219 16.24 5.18 -2.65
C HIS A 219 17.21 4.13 -3.21
N PRO A 220 18.42 3.90 -2.65
CA PRO A 220 19.35 2.90 -3.19
C PRO A 220 18.76 1.47 -3.16
N SER A 221 18.14 1.10 -2.04
CA SER A 221 17.47 -0.19 -1.88
C SER A 221 16.27 -0.33 -2.81
N SER A 222 15.47 0.73 -2.95
CA SER A 222 14.34 0.79 -3.89
C SER A 222 14.80 0.57 -5.34
N ARG A 223 15.82 1.31 -5.80
CA ARG A 223 16.38 1.22 -7.16
C ARG A 223 16.87 -0.19 -7.47
N LYS A 224 17.59 -0.82 -6.53
CA LYS A 224 18.09 -2.19 -6.68
C LYS A 224 16.94 -3.18 -6.90
N LEU A 225 15.92 -3.15 -6.02
CA LEU A 225 14.78 -4.05 -6.10
C LEU A 225 13.94 -3.84 -7.37
N LYS A 226 13.77 -2.59 -7.82
CA LYS A 226 13.08 -2.26 -9.09
C LYS A 226 13.78 -2.82 -10.30
N SER A 227 15.11 -2.74 -10.33
CA SER A 227 15.92 -3.30 -11.40
C SER A 227 15.82 -4.83 -11.40
N GLN A 228 15.95 -5.46 -10.22
CA GLN A 228 15.78 -6.90 -10.05
C GLN A 228 14.39 -7.39 -10.48
N ALA A 229 13.33 -6.64 -10.15
CA ALA A 229 11.96 -6.97 -10.55
C ALA A 229 11.80 -6.96 -12.07
N LEU A 230 12.36 -5.95 -12.75
CA LEU A 230 12.32 -5.88 -14.21
C LEU A 230 13.11 -7.03 -14.85
N ASP A 231 14.32 -7.32 -14.37
CA ASP A 231 15.15 -8.41 -14.88
C ASP A 231 14.45 -9.78 -14.73
N LEU A 232 13.86 -10.03 -13.56
CA LEU A 232 13.08 -11.24 -13.29
C LEU A 232 11.87 -11.34 -14.22
N GLN A 233 11.13 -10.25 -14.42
CA GLN A 233 9.96 -10.23 -15.29
C GLN A 233 10.33 -10.46 -16.76
N LEU A 234 11.39 -9.82 -17.25
CA LEU A 234 11.88 -10.03 -18.61
C LEU A 234 12.34 -11.47 -18.82
N LYS A 235 13.04 -12.06 -17.85
CA LYS A 235 13.44 -13.47 -17.89
C LYS A 235 12.24 -14.41 -17.89
N TYR A 236 11.22 -14.13 -17.08
CA TYR A 236 10.00 -14.95 -17.01
C TYR A 236 9.21 -14.94 -18.32
N LEU A 237 9.19 -13.78 -19.00
CA LEU A 237 8.53 -13.57 -20.28
C LEU A 237 9.41 -13.93 -21.49
N ASP A 238 10.66 -14.34 -21.30
CA ASP A 238 11.55 -14.67 -22.40
C ASP A 238 10.97 -15.80 -23.27
N GLY A 239 11.04 -15.62 -24.59
CA GLY A 239 10.38 -16.48 -25.58
C GLY A 239 8.85 -16.36 -25.64
N THR A 240 8.20 -15.64 -24.73
CA THR A 240 6.76 -15.32 -24.79
C THR A 240 6.59 -13.98 -25.51
N LYS A 241 5.73 -13.90 -26.53
CA LYS A 241 5.38 -12.61 -27.18
C LYS A 241 4.38 -11.80 -26.35
N ILE A 242 4.30 -12.06 -25.05
CA ILE A 242 3.28 -11.54 -24.15
C ILE A 242 3.83 -10.30 -23.44
N GLU A 243 3.06 -9.22 -23.45
CA GLU A 243 3.29 -8.05 -22.61
C GLU A 243 2.14 -8.00 -21.60
N ASP A 244 2.45 -8.08 -20.31
CA ASP A 244 1.48 -8.05 -19.22
C ASP A 244 1.55 -6.74 -18.41
N SER A 245 0.56 -6.51 -17.57
CA SER A 245 0.48 -5.27 -16.79
C SER A 245 1.56 -5.22 -15.68
N ARG A 246 2.05 -6.36 -15.20
CA ARG A 246 3.25 -6.48 -14.37
C ARG A 246 4.51 -5.93 -15.06
N LEU A 247 4.74 -6.24 -16.33
CA LEU A 247 5.85 -5.66 -17.11
C LEU A 247 5.70 -4.14 -17.23
N SER A 248 4.48 -3.64 -17.49
CA SER A 248 4.20 -2.21 -17.46
C SER A 248 4.57 -1.56 -16.11
N ARG A 249 4.17 -2.19 -14.99
CA ARG A 249 4.50 -1.72 -13.64
C ARG A 249 6.01 -1.68 -13.41
N CYS A 250 6.76 -2.69 -13.85
CA CYS A 250 8.23 -2.71 -13.73
C CYS A 250 8.87 -1.49 -14.41
N TYR A 251 8.46 -1.16 -15.63
CA TYR A 251 8.97 0.01 -16.34
C TYR A 251 8.62 1.33 -15.64
N VAL A 252 7.38 1.49 -15.17
CA VAL A 252 6.95 2.71 -14.44
C VAL A 252 7.72 2.85 -13.12
N GLU A 253 7.90 1.75 -12.37
CA GLU A 253 8.62 1.77 -11.10
C GLU A 253 10.12 2.03 -11.28
N LEU A 254 10.74 1.48 -12.32
CA LEU A 254 12.12 1.82 -12.68
C LEU A 254 12.26 3.29 -13.06
N ALA A 255 11.30 3.83 -13.83
CA ALA A 255 11.30 5.24 -14.19
C ALA A 255 11.27 6.13 -12.95
N ILE A 256 10.47 5.79 -11.93
CA ILE A 256 10.46 6.49 -10.65
C ILE A 256 11.86 6.58 -10.02
N ALA A 257 12.64 5.49 -10.05
CA ALA A 257 14.00 5.50 -9.53
C ALA A 257 14.91 6.43 -10.37
N LEU A 258 14.75 6.44 -11.70
CA LEU A 258 15.47 7.35 -12.58
C LEU A 258 15.12 8.83 -12.32
N ILE A 259 13.85 9.14 -12.05
CA ILE A 259 13.40 10.51 -11.71
C ILE A 259 14.03 10.98 -10.40
N GLN A 260 14.11 10.10 -9.39
CA GLN A 260 14.71 10.42 -8.10
C GLN A 260 16.19 10.82 -8.24
N ASP A 261 16.91 10.13 -9.13
CA ASP A 261 18.30 10.43 -9.46
C ASP A 261 18.46 11.51 -10.54
N ARG A 262 17.35 12.19 -10.89
CA ARG A 262 17.28 13.29 -11.87
C ARG A 262 17.69 12.90 -13.29
N GLU A 263 17.65 11.60 -13.60
CA GLU A 263 17.87 11.05 -14.94
C GLU A 263 16.60 11.14 -15.80
N TYR A 264 16.09 12.35 -16.00
CA TYR A 264 14.78 12.59 -16.62
C TYR A 264 14.68 12.05 -18.05
N ASP A 265 15.73 12.19 -18.85
CA ASP A 265 15.76 11.74 -20.24
C ASP A 265 15.73 10.20 -20.35
N ASN A 266 16.24 9.49 -19.32
CA ASN A 266 16.15 8.03 -19.22
C ASN A 266 14.78 7.59 -18.64
N ALA A 267 14.16 8.40 -17.78
CA ALA A 267 12.87 8.08 -17.15
C ALA A 267 11.69 8.13 -18.14
N ILE A 268 11.65 9.14 -19.02
CA ILE A 268 10.56 9.35 -19.99
C ILE A 268 10.30 8.11 -20.88
N PRO A 269 11.30 7.50 -21.55
CA PRO A 269 11.05 6.32 -22.39
C PRO A 269 10.56 5.12 -21.58
N MET A 270 10.99 4.96 -20.33
CA MET A 270 10.48 3.91 -19.45
C MET A 270 8.99 4.14 -19.09
N LEU A 271 8.61 5.38 -18.79
CA LEU A 271 7.19 5.72 -18.54
C LEU A 271 6.32 5.47 -19.77
N TRP A 272 6.76 5.91 -20.95
CA TRP A 272 6.02 5.66 -22.20
C TRP A 272 5.92 4.18 -22.51
N ARG A 273 6.99 3.40 -22.30
CA ARG A 273 6.92 1.95 -22.48
C ARG A 273 5.87 1.30 -21.58
N GLY A 274 5.80 1.72 -20.31
CA GLY A 274 4.75 1.28 -19.39
C GLY A 274 3.35 1.68 -19.84
N VAL A 275 3.18 2.91 -20.33
CA VAL A 275 1.91 3.43 -20.87
C VAL A 275 1.47 2.66 -22.11
N ASP A 276 2.37 2.38 -23.04
CA ASP A 276 2.09 1.66 -24.28
C ASP A 276 1.58 0.24 -24.00
N ILE A 277 2.27 -0.48 -23.11
CA ILE A 277 1.85 -1.83 -22.69
C ILE A 277 0.44 -1.79 -22.09
N LYS A 278 0.16 -0.87 -21.16
CA LYS A 278 -1.18 -0.75 -20.58
C LYS A 278 -2.23 -0.38 -21.61
N THR A 279 -1.91 0.50 -22.55
CA THR A 279 -2.81 0.91 -23.62
C THR A 279 -3.17 -0.28 -24.52
N HIS A 280 -2.19 -1.13 -24.89
CA HIS A 280 -2.45 -2.36 -25.64
C HIS A 280 -3.35 -3.35 -24.87
N LEU A 281 -3.26 -3.36 -23.55
CA LEU A 281 -4.13 -4.16 -22.67
C LEU A 281 -5.51 -3.52 -22.43
N GLY A 282 -5.79 -2.35 -23.02
CA GLY A 282 -7.04 -1.60 -22.79
C GLY A 282 -7.12 -0.95 -21.40
N LEU A 283 -5.99 -0.76 -20.73
CA LEU A 283 -5.88 -0.19 -19.40
C LEU A 283 -5.31 1.23 -19.44
N PHE A 284 -5.65 2.04 -18.45
CA PHE A 284 -5.13 3.40 -18.27
C PHE A 284 -4.28 3.51 -17.00
N SER A 285 -3.24 4.34 -17.03
CA SER A 285 -2.29 4.50 -15.91
C SER A 285 -2.14 5.94 -15.46
N ALA A 286 -3.10 6.45 -14.67
CA ALA A 286 -3.06 7.82 -14.15
C ALA A 286 -1.72 8.18 -13.46
N LEU A 287 -1.14 7.25 -12.70
CA LEU A 287 0.13 7.46 -12.01
C LEU A 287 1.31 7.64 -12.97
N ALA A 288 1.34 6.90 -14.10
CA ALA A 288 2.40 7.06 -15.09
C ALA A 288 2.32 8.42 -15.79
N TYR A 289 1.11 8.88 -16.11
CA TYR A 289 0.90 10.22 -16.66
C TYR A 289 1.23 11.33 -15.65
N ALA A 290 0.86 11.16 -14.37
CA ALA A 290 1.25 12.10 -13.32
C ALA A 290 2.78 12.22 -13.20
N ASN A 291 3.50 11.09 -13.25
CA ASN A 291 4.96 11.09 -13.24
C ASN A 291 5.56 11.72 -14.50
N LEU A 292 5.01 11.46 -15.69
CA LEU A 292 5.42 12.14 -16.93
C LEU A 292 5.25 13.67 -16.81
N GLY A 293 4.11 14.12 -16.28
CA GLY A 293 3.85 15.53 -16.03
C GLY A 293 4.88 16.15 -15.08
N LEU A 294 5.16 15.49 -13.94
CA LEU A 294 6.19 15.93 -13.00
C LEU A 294 7.59 16.01 -13.64
N VAL A 295 7.96 15.03 -14.45
CA VAL A 295 9.24 15.06 -15.17
C VAL A 295 9.33 16.26 -16.11
N HIS A 296 8.27 16.54 -16.86
CA HIS A 296 8.25 17.72 -17.75
C HIS A 296 8.27 19.04 -16.97
N ILE A 297 7.63 19.11 -15.80
CA ILE A 297 7.75 20.26 -14.89
C ILE A 297 9.20 20.45 -14.46
N PHE A 298 9.90 19.39 -14.03
CA PHE A 298 11.32 19.48 -13.65
C PHE A 298 12.24 19.86 -14.80
N GLN A 299 11.88 19.53 -16.04
CA GLN A 299 12.58 19.96 -17.24
C GLN A 299 12.20 21.38 -17.72
N GLY A 300 11.27 22.07 -17.05
CA GLY A 300 10.76 23.39 -17.46
C GLY A 300 9.86 23.36 -18.70
N LYS A 301 9.43 22.17 -19.14
CA LYS A 301 8.57 21.96 -20.33
C LYS A 301 7.10 22.02 -19.94
N TYR A 302 6.64 23.20 -19.55
CA TYR A 302 5.31 23.38 -18.95
C TYR A 302 4.15 23.07 -19.90
N ASP A 303 4.27 23.36 -21.19
CA ASP A 303 3.21 23.05 -22.17
C ASP A 303 3.04 21.53 -22.33
N ALA A 304 4.15 20.78 -22.40
CA ALA A 304 4.09 19.31 -22.46
C ALA A 304 3.49 18.72 -21.18
N ALA A 305 3.81 19.29 -20.00
CA ALA A 305 3.21 18.87 -18.74
C ALA A 305 1.69 19.16 -18.71
N GLU A 306 1.25 20.30 -19.25
CA GLU A 306 -0.18 20.66 -19.37
C GLU A 306 -0.94 19.63 -20.20
N ASP A 307 -0.42 19.29 -21.38
CA ASP A 307 -1.06 18.32 -22.29
C ASP A 307 -1.18 16.93 -21.64
N ILE A 308 -0.12 16.49 -20.98
CA ILE A 308 -0.05 15.16 -20.33
C ILE A 308 -1.00 15.09 -19.13
N LEU A 309 -0.99 16.11 -18.25
CA LEU A 309 -1.82 16.12 -17.07
C LEU A 309 -3.30 16.35 -17.41
N SER A 310 -3.62 17.18 -18.41
CA SER A 310 -5.01 17.43 -18.85
C SER A 310 -5.63 16.17 -19.42
N PHE A 311 -4.87 15.49 -20.28
CA PHE A 311 -5.26 14.20 -20.81
C PHE A 311 -5.55 13.21 -19.67
N ALA A 312 -4.64 13.10 -18.69
CA ALA A 312 -4.83 12.17 -17.58
C ALA A 312 -6.05 12.47 -16.72
N LEU A 313 -6.28 13.74 -16.40
CA LEU A 313 -7.45 14.16 -15.63
C LEU A 313 -8.74 13.89 -16.42
N SER A 314 -8.78 14.23 -17.71
CA SER A 314 -9.94 13.97 -18.57
C SER A 314 -10.29 12.48 -18.66
N MET A 315 -9.27 11.61 -18.70
CA MET A 315 -9.45 10.15 -18.72
C MET A 315 -9.98 9.64 -17.38
N GLN A 316 -9.46 10.14 -16.25
CA GLN A 316 -10.02 9.79 -14.93
C GLN A 316 -11.48 10.24 -14.80
N GLU A 317 -11.77 11.50 -15.16
CA GLU A 317 -13.13 12.04 -15.11
C GLU A 317 -14.11 11.25 -15.98
N LYS A 318 -13.68 10.81 -17.17
CA LYS A 318 -14.50 9.99 -18.06
C LYS A 318 -14.78 8.60 -17.49
N SER A 319 -13.82 8.01 -16.79
CA SER A 319 -13.93 6.65 -16.25
C SER A 319 -14.69 6.58 -14.91
N PHE A 320 -14.45 7.53 -14.02
CA PHE A 320 -14.92 7.46 -12.63
C PHE A 320 -15.74 8.67 -12.18
N GLY A 321 -15.84 9.70 -13.03
CA GLY A 321 -16.47 10.97 -12.69
C GLY A 321 -15.49 11.99 -12.11
N LYS A 322 -15.96 13.23 -11.96
CA LYS A 322 -15.17 14.30 -11.35
C LYS A 322 -15.02 14.04 -9.85
N MET A 323 -13.79 14.21 -9.36
CA MET A 323 -13.49 14.02 -7.93
C MET A 323 -14.00 12.66 -7.43
N ASP A 324 -13.69 11.59 -8.17
CA ASP A 324 -14.08 10.23 -7.81
C ASP A 324 -13.53 9.81 -6.44
N SER A 325 -14.14 8.79 -5.83
CA SER A 325 -13.70 8.25 -4.54
C SER A 325 -13.21 6.81 -4.66
N VAL A 326 -12.83 6.37 -5.87
CA VAL A 326 -12.43 4.98 -6.12
C VAL A 326 -11.01 4.74 -5.61
N SER A 327 -10.10 5.70 -5.83
CA SER A 327 -8.70 5.63 -5.39
C SER A 327 -8.07 7.02 -5.31
N PHE A 328 -6.89 7.14 -4.70
CA PHE A 328 -6.16 8.41 -4.60
C PHE A 328 -5.56 8.91 -5.94
N ARG A 329 -5.72 8.17 -7.05
CA ARG A 329 -5.03 8.42 -8.32
C ARG A 329 -5.39 9.78 -8.93
N THR A 330 -6.66 10.17 -8.87
CA THR A 330 -7.11 11.50 -9.30
C THR A 330 -6.46 12.60 -8.46
N GLY A 331 -6.37 12.41 -7.14
CA GLY A 331 -5.64 13.30 -6.25
C GLY A 331 -4.16 13.50 -6.63
N ARG A 332 -3.47 12.45 -7.10
CA ARG A 332 -2.07 12.57 -7.59
C ARG A 332 -1.95 13.39 -8.87
N VAL A 333 -2.89 13.25 -9.80
CA VAL A 333 -2.91 14.06 -11.01
C VAL A 333 -3.18 15.53 -10.66
N LEU A 334 -4.13 15.80 -9.75
CA LEU A 334 -4.42 17.15 -9.24
C LEU A 334 -3.23 17.78 -8.51
N TYR A 335 -2.52 16.98 -7.70
CA TYR A 335 -1.29 17.41 -7.03
C TYR A 335 -0.23 17.87 -8.03
N ALA A 336 0.07 17.04 -9.04
CA ALA A 336 1.01 17.40 -10.10
C ALA A 336 0.55 18.65 -10.89
N TYR A 337 -0.76 18.82 -11.06
CA TYR A 337 -1.34 20.01 -11.68
C TYR A 337 -1.13 21.28 -10.85
N GLY A 338 -1.28 21.19 -9.53
CA GLY A 338 -0.97 22.30 -8.62
C GLY A 338 0.50 22.69 -8.73
N ASN A 339 1.42 21.71 -8.73
CA ASN A 339 2.86 21.94 -8.95
C ASN A 339 3.15 22.59 -10.31
N LEU A 340 2.46 22.18 -11.38
CA LEU A 340 2.57 22.82 -12.69
C LEU A 340 2.16 24.30 -12.64
N ARG A 341 1.01 24.60 -12.03
CA ARG A 341 0.53 25.98 -11.88
C ARG A 341 1.48 26.82 -11.05
N ALA A 342 2.05 26.26 -9.98
CA ALA A 342 3.05 26.95 -9.17
C ALA A 342 4.32 27.25 -9.97
N ALA A 343 4.81 26.29 -10.77
CA ALA A 343 5.97 26.45 -11.64
C ALA A 343 5.77 27.49 -12.76
N GLN A 344 4.52 27.68 -13.19
CA GLN A 344 4.10 28.75 -14.11
C GLN A 344 3.88 30.11 -13.42
N GLY A 345 4.05 30.23 -12.10
CA GLY A 345 3.76 31.44 -11.33
C GLY A 345 2.27 31.72 -11.09
N ARG A 346 1.38 30.77 -11.42
CA ARG A 346 -0.07 30.88 -11.29
C ARG A 346 -0.52 30.39 -9.91
N PHE A 347 -0.11 31.13 -8.87
CA PHE A 347 -0.23 30.68 -7.48
C PHE A 347 -1.66 30.50 -6.97
N VAL A 348 -2.63 31.29 -7.45
CA VAL A 348 -4.05 31.14 -7.05
C VAL A 348 -4.62 29.81 -7.56
N GLU A 349 -4.26 29.45 -8.79
CA GLU A 349 -4.67 28.18 -9.37
C GLU A 349 -3.92 27.00 -8.73
N SER A 350 -2.63 27.17 -8.41
CA SER A 350 -1.87 26.19 -7.63
C SER A 350 -2.60 25.80 -6.35
N LEU A 351 -2.95 26.79 -5.52
CA LEU A 351 -3.68 26.57 -4.27
C LEU A 351 -5.02 25.85 -4.52
N THR A 352 -5.73 26.23 -5.58
CA THR A 352 -7.01 25.59 -5.93
C THR A 352 -6.84 24.10 -6.24
N TYR A 353 -5.87 23.74 -7.09
CA TYR A 353 -5.59 22.34 -7.43
C TYR A 353 -5.05 21.55 -6.23
N HIS A 354 -4.19 22.14 -5.40
CA HIS A 354 -3.71 21.50 -4.17
C HIS A 354 -4.83 21.27 -3.15
N GLN A 355 -5.78 22.19 -3.01
CA GLN A 355 -6.97 21.99 -2.17
C GLN A 355 -7.89 20.89 -2.72
N TRP A 356 -8.03 20.77 -4.04
CA TRP A 356 -8.75 19.65 -4.64
C TRP A 356 -8.03 18.32 -4.42
N ALA A 357 -6.71 18.28 -4.54
CA ALA A 357 -5.91 17.09 -4.20
C ALA A 357 -6.06 16.71 -2.72
N LEU A 358 -6.04 17.68 -1.80
CA LEU A 358 -6.29 17.46 -0.37
C LEU A 358 -7.68 16.85 -0.13
N LYS A 359 -8.71 17.42 -0.74
CA LYS A 359 -10.08 16.88 -0.64
C LYS A 359 -10.16 15.44 -1.15
N GLN A 360 -9.50 15.14 -2.27
CA GLN A 360 -9.40 13.80 -2.85
C GLN A 360 -8.73 12.80 -1.91
N PHE A 361 -7.56 13.14 -1.36
CA PHE A 361 -6.85 12.25 -0.46
C PHE A 361 -7.65 12.01 0.83
N ARG A 362 -8.25 13.05 1.42
CA ARG A 362 -9.14 12.88 2.58
C ARG A 362 -10.31 11.95 2.31
N SER A 363 -10.97 12.08 1.16
CA SER A 363 -12.15 11.26 0.83
C SER A 363 -11.81 9.82 0.42
N THR A 364 -10.54 9.52 0.12
CA THR A 364 -10.13 8.19 -0.37
C THR A 364 -9.28 7.45 0.65
N ILE A 365 -8.14 8.03 1.02
CA ILE A 365 -7.13 7.39 1.87
C ILE A 365 -7.18 7.87 3.33
N GLY A 366 -7.93 8.94 3.61
CA GLY A 366 -8.17 9.47 4.95
C GLY A 366 -7.09 10.46 5.43
N ASP A 367 -7.33 11.07 6.59
CA ASP A 367 -6.46 12.11 7.14
C ASP A 367 -5.10 11.59 7.64
N SER A 368 -5.06 10.36 8.16
CA SER A 368 -3.86 9.76 8.77
C SER A 368 -2.88 9.12 7.77
N HIS A 369 -3.10 9.27 6.46
CA HIS A 369 -2.24 8.68 5.45
C HIS A 369 -1.11 9.64 5.05
N HIS A 370 0.12 9.14 4.86
CA HIS A 370 1.31 9.97 4.54
C HIS A 370 1.12 10.90 3.32
N ARG A 371 0.50 10.43 2.23
CA ARG A 371 0.14 11.27 1.08
C ARG A 371 -0.81 12.44 1.43
N THR A 372 -1.67 12.31 2.44
CA THR A 372 -2.49 13.42 2.95
C THR A 372 -1.61 14.42 3.69
N ALA A 373 -0.61 13.95 4.44
CA ALA A 373 0.38 14.82 5.07
C ALA A 373 1.22 15.60 4.03
N ASP A 374 1.65 14.95 2.94
CA ASP A 374 2.39 15.60 1.84
C ASP A 374 1.61 16.79 1.24
N ILE A 375 0.31 16.60 0.97
CA ILE A 375 -0.51 17.69 0.43
C ILE A 375 -0.86 18.73 1.49
N CYS A 376 -0.99 18.37 2.76
CA CYS A 376 -1.12 19.35 3.85
C CYS A 376 0.12 20.26 3.92
N HIS A 377 1.33 19.70 3.84
CA HIS A 377 2.55 20.49 3.70
C HIS A 377 2.45 21.47 2.53
N LYS A 378 2.06 20.96 1.36
CA LYS A 378 2.02 21.76 0.14
C LYS A 378 0.98 22.88 0.19
N VAL A 379 -0.21 22.59 0.72
CA VAL A 379 -1.25 23.59 0.95
C VAL A 379 -0.78 24.61 1.99
N ALA A 380 -0.02 24.22 3.02
CA ALA A 380 0.55 25.16 3.97
C ALA A 380 1.53 26.14 3.30
N GLU A 381 2.43 25.67 2.43
CA GLU A 381 3.33 26.54 1.65
C GLU A 381 2.54 27.58 0.84
N ASP A 382 1.47 27.14 0.17
CA ASP A 382 0.62 28.03 -0.60
C ASP A 382 -0.12 29.04 0.29
N LEU A 383 -0.66 28.60 1.43
CA LEU A 383 -1.36 29.48 2.38
C LEU A 383 -0.43 30.51 3.02
N ILE A 384 0.83 30.14 3.33
CA ILE A 384 1.84 31.10 3.81
C ILE A 384 2.08 32.18 2.77
N ARG A 385 2.16 31.83 1.47
CA ARG A 385 2.32 32.80 0.38
C ARG A 385 1.18 33.81 0.32
N PHE A 386 -0.03 33.39 0.68
CA PHE A 386 -1.23 34.25 0.74
C PHE A 386 -1.49 34.86 2.12
N GLU A 387 -0.53 34.76 3.05
CA GLU A 387 -0.63 35.29 4.41
C GLU A 387 -1.78 34.70 5.25
N CYS A 388 -2.30 33.53 4.85
CA CYS A 388 -3.33 32.78 5.58
C CYS A 388 -2.70 31.94 6.70
N TYR A 389 -1.99 32.59 7.62
CA TYR A 389 -1.11 31.93 8.59
C TYR A 389 -1.81 30.96 9.54
N LYS A 390 -3.04 31.25 9.96
CA LYS A 390 -3.81 30.36 10.85
C LYS A 390 -4.12 29.03 10.18
N ASP A 391 -4.59 29.08 8.94
CA ASP A 391 -4.93 27.89 8.16
C ASP A 391 -3.65 27.12 7.78
N ALA A 392 -2.57 27.84 7.45
CA ALA A 392 -1.26 27.24 7.22
C ALA A 392 -0.76 26.46 8.45
N MET A 393 -0.86 27.04 9.66
CA MET A 393 -0.47 26.37 10.89
C MET A 393 -1.29 25.10 11.12
N SER A 394 -2.61 25.14 10.87
CA SER A 394 -3.46 23.95 10.96
C SER A 394 -3.03 22.84 10.00
N MET A 395 -2.63 23.19 8.77
CA MET A 395 -2.16 22.20 7.80
C MET A 395 -0.79 21.63 8.18
N ILE A 396 0.12 22.46 8.69
CA ILE A 396 1.42 22.05 9.23
C ILE A 396 1.24 21.07 10.40
N ASP A 397 0.36 21.40 11.35
CA ASP A 397 0.12 20.58 12.55
C ASP A 397 -0.50 19.23 12.18
N GLN A 398 -1.50 19.21 11.30
CA GLN A 398 -2.07 17.94 10.81
C GLN A 398 -1.01 17.06 10.15
N ALA A 399 -0.14 17.66 9.34
CA ALA A 399 0.86 16.92 8.62
C ALA A 399 1.88 16.32 9.60
N LEU A 400 2.37 17.13 10.57
CA LEU A 400 3.27 16.69 11.65
C LEU A 400 2.66 15.59 12.54
N GLU A 401 1.38 15.68 12.85
CA GLU A 401 0.63 14.63 13.56
C GLU A 401 0.66 13.32 12.76
N THR A 402 0.42 13.40 11.44
CA THR A 402 0.36 12.23 10.56
C THR A 402 1.72 11.53 10.42
N TRP A 403 2.80 12.27 10.12
CA TRP A 403 4.14 11.65 10.08
C TRP A 403 4.58 11.17 11.48
N GLY A 404 4.06 11.80 12.54
CA GLY A 404 4.29 11.41 13.93
C GLY A 404 3.72 10.03 14.32
N LEU A 405 2.89 9.41 13.49
CA LEU A 405 2.41 8.02 13.69
C LEU A 405 3.53 6.98 13.52
N ASP A 406 4.49 7.27 12.63
CA ASP A 406 5.65 6.43 12.32
C ASP A 406 6.93 7.29 12.19
N PRO A 407 7.39 7.92 13.29
CA PRO A 407 8.41 8.96 13.21
C PRO A 407 9.76 8.41 12.77
N GLY A 408 10.06 7.13 13.00
CA GLY A 408 11.31 6.51 12.54
C GLY A 408 11.47 6.43 11.02
N VAL A 409 10.36 6.49 10.28
CA VAL A 409 10.33 6.33 8.82
C VAL A 409 10.33 7.68 8.10
N TYR A 410 9.52 8.62 8.58
CA TYR A 410 9.29 9.91 7.93
C TYR A 410 10.17 11.03 8.49
N GLN A 411 11.40 10.71 8.89
CA GLN A 411 12.35 11.72 9.41
C GLN A 411 12.59 12.86 8.40
N PRO A 412 12.80 12.60 7.09
CA PRO A 412 12.89 13.64 6.07
C PRO A 412 11.70 14.61 6.05
N GLU A 413 10.47 14.08 6.04
CA GLU A 413 9.23 14.86 5.97
C GLU A 413 8.98 15.64 7.27
N ILE A 414 9.27 15.03 8.42
CA ILE A 414 9.21 15.68 9.73
C ILE A 414 10.19 16.86 9.77
N ALA A 415 11.43 16.67 9.33
CA ALA A 415 12.43 17.74 9.28
C ALA A 415 11.96 18.89 8.40
N ARG A 416 11.54 18.58 7.16
CA ARG A 416 11.06 19.56 6.19
C ARG A 416 9.88 20.37 6.71
N THR A 417 8.91 19.72 7.34
CA THR A 417 7.70 20.43 7.83
C THR A 417 7.92 21.14 9.15
N THR A 418 8.79 20.62 10.01
CA THR A 418 9.23 21.32 11.22
C THR A 418 9.97 22.61 10.85
N TYR A 419 10.80 22.58 9.81
CA TYR A 419 11.45 23.77 9.28
C TYR A 419 10.44 24.78 8.73
N LEU A 420 9.45 24.33 7.94
CA LEU A 420 8.37 25.20 7.47
C LEU A 420 7.59 25.86 8.62
N LYS A 421 7.33 25.10 9.70
CA LYS A 421 6.72 25.64 10.93
C LYS A 421 7.58 26.72 11.56
N GLY A 422 8.89 26.46 11.70
CA GLY A 422 9.85 27.45 12.21
C GLY A 422 9.88 28.72 11.37
N GLN A 423 9.86 28.61 10.04
CA GLN A 423 9.79 29.76 9.13
C GLN A 423 8.50 30.57 9.35
N LEU A 424 7.36 29.90 9.48
CA LEU A 424 6.08 30.57 9.78
C LEU A 424 6.13 31.30 11.14
N LEU A 425 6.69 30.68 12.18
CA LEU A 425 6.83 31.31 13.49
C LEU A 425 7.75 32.55 13.46
N LYS A 426 8.80 32.55 12.64
CA LYS A 426 9.60 33.77 12.40
C LYS A 426 8.76 34.92 11.82
N VAL A 427 7.88 34.62 10.87
CA VAL A 427 6.96 35.63 10.30
C VAL A 427 5.98 36.16 11.38
N LEU A 428 5.53 35.27 12.28
CA LEU A 428 4.66 35.62 13.41
C LEU A 428 5.39 36.29 14.59
N LYS A 429 6.72 36.47 14.51
CA LYS A 429 7.58 37.06 15.55
C LYS A 429 7.64 36.23 16.85
N GLU A 430 7.47 34.92 16.73
CA GLU A 430 7.66 33.96 17.81
C GLU A 430 9.08 33.37 17.75
N ASP A 431 10.07 34.25 17.90
CA ASP A 431 11.46 33.97 17.55
C ASP A 431 12.09 32.81 18.32
N GLU A 432 11.85 32.71 19.63
CA GLU A 432 12.44 31.68 20.48
C GLU A 432 12.00 30.27 20.08
N GLU A 433 10.70 30.07 19.83
CA GLU A 433 10.19 28.76 19.42
C GLU A 433 10.57 28.45 17.98
N ALA A 434 10.58 29.46 17.11
CA ALA A 434 11.05 29.32 15.73
C ALA A 434 12.50 28.80 15.66
N ASP A 435 13.41 29.38 16.45
CA ASP A 435 14.81 28.96 16.48
C ASP A 435 14.97 27.52 16.96
N ARG A 436 14.24 27.13 18.02
CA ARG A 436 14.22 25.73 18.50
C ARG A 436 13.76 24.75 17.43
N LEU A 437 12.70 25.07 16.70
CA LEU A 437 12.18 24.20 15.64
C LEU A 437 13.15 24.11 14.45
N ILE A 438 13.78 25.22 14.06
CA ILE A 438 14.77 25.24 12.97
C ILE A 438 16.02 24.46 13.37
N GLU A 439 16.51 24.59 14.61
CA GLU A 439 17.61 23.79 15.15
C GLU A 439 17.27 22.30 15.12
N LYS A 440 16.07 21.93 15.58
CA LYS A 440 15.59 20.53 15.56
C LYS A 440 15.54 19.97 14.14
N ALA A 441 14.97 20.72 13.19
CA ALA A 441 14.92 20.30 11.79
C ALA A 441 16.32 20.12 11.21
N THR A 442 17.24 21.06 11.48
CA THR A 442 18.63 21.02 11.02
C THR A 442 19.40 19.83 11.60
N ALA A 443 19.14 19.47 12.86
CA ALA A 443 19.72 18.28 13.47
C ALA A 443 19.29 16.98 12.74
N ILE A 444 18.02 16.88 12.32
CA ILE A 444 17.54 15.73 11.55
C ILE A 444 18.16 15.71 10.14
N LEU A 445 18.23 16.87 9.48
CA LEU A 445 18.88 17.03 8.16
C LEU A 445 20.34 16.55 8.18
N THR A 446 21.12 17.01 9.15
CA THR A 446 22.54 16.64 9.29
C THR A 446 22.75 15.17 9.61
N ALA A 447 21.90 14.59 10.48
CA ALA A 447 21.92 13.16 10.76
C ALA A 447 21.59 12.31 9.52
N THR A 448 20.59 12.72 8.74
CA THR A 448 20.16 12.02 7.52
C THR A 448 21.20 12.12 6.41
N ALA A 449 21.79 13.30 6.17
CA ALA A 449 22.85 13.49 5.19
C ALA A 449 24.12 12.70 5.52
N SER A 450 24.49 12.65 6.81
CA SER A 450 25.63 11.84 7.27
C SER A 450 25.42 10.34 7.02
N TYR A 451 24.18 9.85 7.17
CA TYR A 451 23.82 8.47 6.88
C TYR A 451 23.90 8.14 5.37
N HIS A 452 23.67 9.12 4.49
CA HIS A 452 23.71 8.94 3.03
C HIS A 452 25.08 9.26 2.40
N GLY A 453 26.11 9.56 3.21
CA GLY A 453 27.47 9.77 2.73
C GLY A 453 27.67 11.03 1.87
N THR A 454 26.71 11.95 1.86
CA THR A 454 26.80 13.25 1.18
C THR A 454 27.54 14.27 2.06
N SER A 455 28.79 13.98 2.41
CA SER A 455 29.66 14.91 3.12
C SER A 455 30.40 15.82 2.13
N GLY A 456 29.74 16.90 1.70
CA GLY A 456 30.34 17.84 0.75
C GLY A 456 29.80 19.27 0.82
N SER A 457 30.27 20.06 1.80
CA SER A 457 30.17 21.55 1.93
C SER A 457 28.76 22.16 2.03
N GLN A 458 28.43 23.14 2.87
CA GLN A 458 29.14 24.16 3.64
C GLN A 458 28.65 24.12 5.10
N ALA A 459 29.54 23.99 6.09
CA ALA A 459 29.14 23.89 7.50
C ALA A 459 28.65 25.22 8.13
N ASP A 460 28.79 26.34 7.42
CA ASP A 460 28.59 27.69 7.99
C ASP A 460 27.33 28.43 7.47
N ALA A 461 26.59 27.87 6.52
CA ALA A 461 25.34 28.47 6.01
C ALA A 461 24.13 27.79 6.66
N LEU A 462 23.17 28.57 7.16
CA LEU A 462 21.89 28.04 7.62
C LEU A 462 21.18 27.31 6.46
N PRO A 463 20.63 26.11 6.70
CA PRO A 463 19.96 25.35 5.66
C PRO A 463 18.73 26.11 5.14
N SER A 464 18.52 26.01 3.84
CA SER A 464 17.41 26.57 3.10
C SER A 464 16.28 25.55 2.93
N SER A 465 15.08 25.99 2.55
CA SER A 465 13.97 25.08 2.22
C SER A 465 14.36 24.03 1.16
N LYS A 466 15.26 24.38 0.23
CA LYS A 466 15.75 23.46 -0.82
C LYS A 466 16.56 22.30 -0.26
N ASP A 467 17.30 22.52 0.83
CA ASP A 467 18.09 21.47 1.48
C ASP A 467 17.16 20.42 2.09
N PHE A 468 16.06 20.85 2.70
CA PHE A 468 15.02 19.95 3.20
C PHE A 468 14.20 19.29 2.10
N ASP A 469 13.85 20.00 1.02
CA ASP A 469 13.18 19.41 -0.15
C ASP A 469 14.02 18.28 -0.76
N SER A 470 15.36 18.40 -0.72
CA SER A 470 16.25 17.39 -1.29
C SER A 470 16.21 16.05 -0.55
N LEU A 471 15.79 16.03 0.71
CA LEU A 471 15.69 14.82 1.54
C LEU A 471 14.49 13.94 1.18
N VAL A 472 13.41 14.55 0.70
CA VAL A 472 12.16 13.84 0.42
C VAL A 472 12.10 13.38 -1.03
N THR A 473 11.33 12.33 -1.29
CA THR A 473 11.03 11.83 -2.64
C THR A 473 10.40 12.91 -3.53
N PHE A 474 10.67 12.85 -4.84
CA PHE A 474 10.36 13.95 -5.76
C PHE A 474 8.87 14.33 -5.83
N TRP A 475 7.96 13.39 -5.56
CA TRP A 475 6.51 13.65 -5.62
C TRP A 475 5.91 14.18 -4.32
N SER A 476 6.71 14.30 -3.26
CA SER A 476 6.33 14.99 -2.02
C SER A 476 6.74 16.48 -2.05
N ARG A 477 7.38 16.94 -3.14
CA ARG A 477 7.90 18.30 -3.35
C ARG A 477 6.92 19.23 -4.06
#